data_AF-A0A2Z5QWS6-F1
#
_entry.id   AF-A0A2Z5QWS6-F1
#
_cell.length_a   1.000
_cell.length_b   1.000
_cell.length_c   1.000
_cell.angle_alpha   90.00
_cell.angle_beta   90.00
_cell.angle_gamma   90.00
#
_symmetry.space_group_name_H-M   'P 1'
#
loop_
_entity.id
_entity.type
_entity.pdbx_description
1 polymer ?
#
loop_
_entity_poly.entity_id
_entity_poly.type
_entity_poly.pdbx_seq_one_letter_code
_entity_poly.pdbx_strand_id
1 'polypeptide(L)'
;MPRNGLSRRAFLGFLPVCAALSACTAQNTSLGFDADGRLQVVATTPILADVARAVGGERARVHALIPNGADPHSYEPSLRDVRDVAYARLAFTNGLLLEQRKMVAMVSSNLPQSSAQVAVAERIEQYGGKLEPVVEDASLDSIWLGLRVEGTEPSGASASHSADSPADSDASVAFSVTRVKGPGQVAAFITQTFGAVEMMCDSQARGTQESAQDGVRVRTGDMGSLELPLQAHTHLSWAFADAGVYELDVLATPRNAPEGVRQAQGTLHVVVGEDPAEAASRLGANTTVLASGHADIAFQAYTGRLVIRADSGGKVTEHDLARTIIAVPSRTLQEVPAGGQYGFLRGSSREHRGQVYLLAQAVLGKHVHGEIDPHIWHSVPNMKAAAQVMRDALAEADPPGTSLYTANTERVMRELDELDWEIRGIYASLPEASKNLITTHDGYRYLASTYGLSVAGFVTPVAGSEPSIQQRQRLQRTIRDLRVPAIFLDKNTRARSPVLREVAHENGVQVGTLYSDSLDDEAPHYADMMRANARAIQQAMGGL
;
A
#
# COMPACT_ATOMS: atom_id res chain seq x y z
N MET A 1 -96.95 52.36 6.06
CA MET A 1 -96.29 52.08 7.36
C MET A 1 -96.15 50.57 7.51
N PRO A 2 -95.03 50.01 8.00
CA PRO A 2 -93.65 50.52 8.13
C PRO A 2 -92.68 49.86 7.10
N ARG A 3 -91.67 50.55 6.53
CA ARG A 3 -90.25 50.78 7.00
C ARG A 3 -89.40 49.50 7.00
N ASN A 4 -88.20 49.38 6.44
CA ASN A 4 -87.03 50.26 6.15
C ASN A 4 -86.27 49.64 4.95
N GLY A 5 -85.33 50.23 4.22
CA GLY A 5 -84.51 51.43 4.34
C GLY A 5 -83.36 51.28 3.33
N LEU A 6 -83.00 52.37 2.65
CA LEU A 6 -82.04 52.41 1.54
C LEU A 6 -80.59 52.13 1.96
N SER A 7 -79.78 51.62 1.02
CA SER A 7 -78.38 52.01 0.89
C SER A 7 -77.91 51.89 -0.56
N ARG A 8 -77.58 53.05 -1.15
CA ARG A 8 -76.88 53.24 -2.42
C ARG A 8 -75.40 52.87 -2.28
N ARG A 9 -74.80 52.27 -3.32
CA ARG A 9 -73.39 52.47 -3.75
C ARG A 9 -73.20 51.77 -5.10
N ALA A 10 -73.27 52.52 -6.20
CA ALA A 10 -72.12 53.09 -6.93
C ALA A 10 -71.38 52.03 -7.77
N PHE A 11 -71.75 51.98 -9.05
CA PHE A 11 -70.99 51.37 -10.14
C PHE A 11 -69.62 52.08 -10.26
N LEU A 12 -68.52 51.33 -10.21
CA LEU A 12 -67.24 51.78 -10.77
C LEU A 12 -66.68 50.67 -11.67
N GLY A 13 -66.42 51.06 -12.91
CA GLY A 13 -65.91 50.21 -13.97
C GLY A 13 -64.50 49.70 -13.69
N PHE A 14 -64.29 48.46 -14.12
CA PHE A 14 -63.01 47.76 -14.10
C PHE A 14 -62.21 48.18 -15.32
N LEU A 15 -61.11 48.92 -15.12
CA LEU A 15 -60.08 49.19 -16.13
C LEU A 15 -58.86 48.35 -15.73
N PRO A 16 -58.35 47.42 -16.58
CA PRO A 16 -57.16 46.67 -16.24
C PRO A 16 -55.94 47.56 -16.53
N VAL A 17 -55.29 48.01 -15.46
CA VAL A 17 -53.95 48.60 -15.52
C VAL A 17 -52.96 47.45 -15.69
N CYS A 18 -52.40 47.30 -16.89
CA CYS A 18 -51.20 46.49 -17.14
C CYS A 18 -50.03 47.12 -16.39
N ALA A 19 -49.81 46.70 -15.15
CA ALA A 19 -48.55 46.92 -14.46
C ALA A 19 -47.52 45.94 -15.05
N ALA A 20 -46.55 46.50 -15.76
CA ALA A 20 -45.37 45.79 -16.23
C ALA A 20 -44.64 45.19 -15.03
N LEU A 21 -44.81 43.88 -14.82
CA LEU A 21 -43.90 43.08 -14.03
C LEU A 21 -42.60 43.00 -14.82
N SER A 22 -41.66 43.88 -14.52
CA SER A 22 -40.25 43.64 -14.79
C SER A 22 -39.88 42.36 -14.04
N ALA A 23 -39.97 41.24 -14.73
CA ALA A 23 -39.39 39.98 -14.31
C ALA A 23 -37.89 40.21 -14.25
N CYS A 24 -37.37 40.50 -13.05
CA CYS A 24 -36.00 40.21 -12.73
C CYS A 24 -35.83 38.71 -12.97
N THR A 25 -35.26 38.38 -14.12
CA THR A 25 -34.72 37.06 -14.42
C THR A 25 -33.61 36.85 -13.41
N ALA A 26 -33.96 36.26 -12.26
CA ALA A 26 -32.98 35.60 -11.42
C ALA A 26 -32.32 34.58 -12.35
N GLN A 27 -31.08 34.85 -12.75
CA GLN A 27 -30.24 33.86 -13.41
C GLN A 27 -30.29 32.65 -12.50
N ASN A 28 -30.93 31.58 -12.97
CA ASN A 28 -30.84 30.26 -12.37
C ASN A 28 -29.36 29.87 -12.46
N THR A 29 -28.54 30.27 -11.49
CA THR A 29 -27.26 29.62 -11.25
C THR A 29 -27.63 28.19 -10.88
N SER A 30 -27.57 27.29 -11.86
CA SER A 30 -27.75 25.87 -11.60
C SER A 30 -26.71 25.46 -10.56
N LEU A 31 -27.16 24.83 -9.47
CA LEU A 31 -26.29 24.27 -8.45
C LEU A 31 -25.13 23.51 -9.12
N GLY A 32 -23.90 23.89 -8.78
CA GLY A 32 -22.70 23.31 -9.37
C GLY A 32 -22.09 24.06 -10.56
N PHE A 33 -22.65 25.21 -10.97
CA PHE A 33 -22.06 26.11 -11.96
C PHE A 33 -21.94 27.53 -11.40
N ASP A 34 -20.90 28.27 -11.82
CA ASP A 34 -20.71 29.66 -11.43
C ASP A 34 -21.51 30.64 -12.30
N ALA A 35 -21.43 31.94 -11.98
CA ALA A 35 -22.17 32.99 -12.69
C ALA A 35 -21.79 33.10 -14.18
N ASP A 36 -20.60 32.63 -14.57
CA ASP A 36 -20.11 32.60 -15.95
C ASP A 36 -20.50 31.28 -16.66
N GLY A 37 -21.24 30.39 -15.99
CA GLY A 37 -21.64 29.09 -16.51
C GLY A 37 -20.53 28.04 -16.49
N ARG A 38 -19.46 28.24 -15.69
CA ARG A 38 -18.38 27.26 -15.54
C ARG A 38 -18.72 26.22 -14.49
N LEU A 39 -18.39 24.97 -14.77
CA LEU A 39 -18.55 23.85 -13.85
C LEU A 39 -17.69 24.07 -12.59
N GLN A 40 -18.30 24.01 -11.41
CA GLN A 40 -17.59 24.11 -10.13
C GLN A 40 -17.03 22.75 -9.75
N VAL A 41 -15.71 22.67 -9.65
CA VAL A 41 -14.97 21.44 -9.36
C VAL A 41 -14.08 21.67 -8.16
N VAL A 42 -14.04 20.70 -7.24
CA VAL A 42 -13.04 20.66 -6.18
C VAL A 42 -12.09 19.50 -6.43
N ALA A 43 -10.81 19.69 -6.10
CA ALA A 43 -9.82 18.63 -6.03
C ALA A 43 -9.16 18.69 -4.66
N THR A 44 -8.91 17.55 -4.02
CA THR A 44 -8.33 17.52 -2.68
C THR A 44 -6.93 18.10 -2.66
N THR A 45 -6.05 17.68 -3.57
CA THR A 45 -4.65 18.10 -3.63
C THR A 45 -4.40 19.13 -4.74
N PRO A 46 -3.36 19.98 -4.60
CA PRO A 46 -2.99 20.94 -5.65
C PRO A 46 -2.53 20.26 -6.95
N ILE A 47 -1.92 19.07 -6.87
CA ILE A 47 -1.49 18.29 -8.04
C ILE A 47 -2.69 17.82 -8.87
N LEU A 48 -3.71 17.23 -8.22
CA LEU A 48 -4.95 16.84 -8.91
C LEU A 48 -5.68 18.06 -9.46
N ALA A 49 -5.68 19.17 -8.71
CA ALA A 49 -6.30 20.42 -9.15
C ALA A 49 -5.63 20.98 -10.41
N ASP A 50 -4.30 20.94 -10.50
CA ASP A 50 -3.55 21.41 -11.66
C ASP A 50 -3.92 20.65 -12.94
N VAL A 51 -3.92 19.32 -12.88
CA VAL A 51 -4.31 18.48 -14.03
C VAL A 51 -5.78 18.68 -14.39
N ALA A 52 -6.68 18.76 -13.40
CA ALA A 52 -8.08 19.04 -13.63
C ALA A 52 -8.32 20.41 -14.27
N ARG A 53 -7.53 21.45 -13.92
CA ARG A 53 -7.59 22.77 -14.59
C ARG A 53 -7.14 22.67 -16.04
N ALA A 54 -6.06 21.93 -16.30
CA ALA A 54 -5.54 21.78 -17.65
C ALA A 54 -6.51 21.05 -18.58
N VAL A 55 -7.24 20.04 -18.07
CA VAL A 55 -8.30 19.33 -18.80
C VAL A 55 -9.58 20.16 -18.91
N GLY A 56 -10.03 20.74 -17.80
CA GLY A 56 -11.28 21.49 -17.73
C GLY A 56 -11.27 22.83 -18.47
N GLY A 57 -10.10 23.46 -18.60
CA GLY A 57 -9.91 24.72 -19.31
C GLY A 57 -10.86 25.82 -18.83
N GLU A 58 -11.35 26.65 -19.76
CA GLU A 58 -12.24 27.76 -19.45
C GLU A 58 -13.64 27.35 -18.97
N ARG A 59 -14.05 26.09 -19.18
CA ARG A 59 -15.38 25.58 -18.80
C ARG A 59 -15.45 25.06 -17.38
N ALA A 60 -14.33 24.85 -16.70
CA ALA A 60 -14.31 24.36 -15.33
C ALA A 60 -13.54 25.32 -14.41
N ARG A 61 -14.16 25.67 -13.28
CA ARG A 61 -13.50 26.38 -12.20
C ARG A 61 -13.09 25.37 -11.13
N VAL A 62 -11.81 25.06 -11.08
CA VAL A 62 -11.26 24.04 -10.17
C VAL A 62 -10.60 24.67 -8.94
N HIS A 63 -11.11 24.35 -7.76
CA HIS A 63 -10.52 24.73 -6.47
C HIS A 63 -9.74 23.57 -5.85
N ALA A 64 -8.52 23.84 -5.39
CA ALA A 64 -7.77 22.88 -4.57
C ALA A 64 -8.17 23.10 -3.11
N LEU A 65 -8.60 22.05 -2.41
CA LEU A 65 -8.96 22.15 -0.98
C LEU A 65 -7.70 22.30 -0.12
N ILE A 66 -6.69 21.48 -0.38
CA ILE A 66 -5.39 21.57 0.27
C ILE A 66 -4.58 22.67 -0.44
N PRO A 67 -4.13 23.72 0.26
CA PRO A 67 -3.33 24.78 -0.34
C PRO A 67 -1.96 24.30 -0.83
N ASN A 68 -1.37 25.07 -1.75
CA ASN A 68 0.02 24.92 -2.14
C ASN A 68 0.94 24.95 -0.90
N GLY A 69 1.93 24.06 -0.87
CA GLY A 69 2.88 23.87 0.22
C GLY A 69 2.32 23.17 1.47
N ALA A 70 1.02 22.87 1.51
CA ALA A 70 0.44 22.09 2.60
C ALA A 70 0.55 20.57 2.34
N ASP A 71 0.72 19.82 3.43
CA ASP A 71 0.88 18.37 3.44
C ASP A 71 -0.49 17.66 3.49
N PRO A 72 -0.87 16.83 2.49
CA PRO A 72 -2.16 16.16 2.47
C PRO A 72 -2.35 15.10 3.57
N HIS A 73 -1.27 14.55 4.11
CA HIS A 73 -1.32 13.55 5.17
C HIS A 73 -1.74 14.16 6.52
N SER A 74 -1.46 15.45 6.73
CA SER A 74 -1.68 16.15 8.00
C SER A 74 -2.73 17.27 7.95
N TYR A 75 -3.23 17.63 6.76
CA TYR A 75 -4.13 18.76 6.58
C TYR A 75 -5.50 18.56 7.24
N GLU A 76 -5.95 19.56 8.03
CA GLU A 76 -7.29 19.60 8.63
C GLU A 76 -8.19 20.56 7.81
N PRO A 77 -9.37 20.10 7.34
CA PRO A 77 -10.28 20.93 6.55
C PRO A 77 -10.80 22.17 7.30
N SER A 78 -10.91 23.29 6.59
CA SER A 78 -11.49 24.54 7.06
C SER A 78 -12.99 24.66 6.72
N LEU A 79 -13.67 25.62 7.35
CA LEU A 79 -15.06 25.96 6.99
C LEU A 79 -15.21 26.45 5.54
N ARG A 80 -14.14 27.02 4.97
CA ARG A 80 -14.12 27.42 3.57
C ARG A 80 -14.13 26.19 2.65
N ASP A 81 -13.38 25.15 3.01
CA ASP A 81 -13.34 23.91 2.21
C ASP A 81 -14.70 23.22 2.20
N VAL A 82 -15.37 23.17 3.36
CA VAL A 82 -16.75 22.66 3.46
C VAL A 82 -17.69 23.42 2.53
N ARG A 83 -17.59 24.76 2.53
CA ARG A 83 -18.39 25.61 1.64
C ARG A 83 -18.08 25.33 0.18
N ASP A 84 -16.81 25.27 -0.18
CA ASP A 84 -16.38 25.10 -1.57
C ASP A 84 -16.79 23.71 -2.10
N VAL A 85 -16.78 22.67 -1.26
CA VAL A 85 -17.38 21.35 -1.56
C VAL A 85 -18.90 21.42 -1.74
N ALA A 86 -19.62 22.15 -0.87
CA ALA A 86 -21.07 22.26 -0.94
C ALA A 86 -21.60 22.94 -2.21
N TYR A 87 -20.76 23.73 -2.90
CA TYR A 87 -21.09 24.36 -4.18
C TYR A 87 -20.52 23.61 -5.40
N ALA A 88 -19.75 22.54 -5.20
CA ALA A 88 -19.15 21.77 -6.27
C ALA A 88 -20.16 20.80 -6.90
N ARG A 89 -19.99 20.55 -8.20
CA ARG A 89 -20.70 19.49 -8.95
C ARG A 89 -19.86 18.23 -9.12
N LEU A 90 -18.55 18.37 -8.95
CA LEU A 90 -17.58 17.31 -9.13
C LEU A 90 -16.45 17.48 -8.10
N ALA A 91 -16.08 16.38 -7.45
CA ALA A 91 -14.97 16.31 -6.52
C ALA A 91 -13.95 15.25 -6.96
N PHE A 92 -12.71 15.64 -7.16
CA PHE A 92 -11.59 14.73 -7.39
C PHE A 92 -10.84 14.48 -6.07
N THR A 93 -10.80 13.22 -5.65
CA THR A 93 -9.98 12.75 -4.52
C THR A 93 -8.89 11.82 -5.03
N ASN A 94 -7.82 11.60 -4.26
CA ASN A 94 -6.83 10.59 -4.63
C ASN A 94 -7.46 9.19 -4.64
N GLY A 95 -8.09 8.79 -3.53
CA GLY A 95 -8.78 7.50 -3.41
C GLY A 95 -7.98 6.42 -2.66
N LEU A 96 -6.66 6.52 -2.61
CA LEU A 96 -5.80 5.50 -1.99
C LEU A 96 -5.35 5.89 -0.57
N LEU A 97 -6.25 6.54 0.18
CA LEU A 97 -6.00 6.98 1.56
C LEU A 97 -4.81 7.93 1.73
N LEU A 98 -4.48 8.72 0.70
CA LEU A 98 -3.54 9.83 0.81
C LEU A 98 -4.03 10.87 1.83
N GLU A 99 -5.28 11.31 1.65
CA GLU A 99 -5.88 12.30 2.51
C GLU A 99 -6.32 11.65 3.82
N GLN A 100 -6.33 12.43 4.90
CA GLN A 100 -6.93 11.96 6.15
C GLN A 100 -8.39 11.53 5.94
N ARG A 101 -8.80 10.48 6.64
CA ARG A 101 -10.19 9.98 6.60
C ARG A 101 -11.23 11.07 6.85
N LYS A 102 -10.90 12.06 7.69
CA LYS A 102 -11.77 13.23 7.94
C LYS A 102 -11.97 14.09 6.70
N MET A 103 -10.92 14.29 5.89
CA MET A 103 -11.03 15.04 4.63
C MET A 103 -11.95 14.32 3.66
N VAL A 104 -11.73 13.02 3.44
CA VAL A 104 -12.58 12.21 2.56
C VAL A 104 -14.03 12.21 3.06
N ALA A 105 -14.26 12.00 4.36
CA ALA A 105 -15.59 12.05 4.96
C ALA A 105 -16.25 13.44 4.83
N MET A 106 -15.49 14.52 4.99
CA MET A 106 -15.96 15.88 4.79
C MET A 106 -16.44 16.09 3.35
N VAL A 107 -15.65 15.66 2.36
CA VAL A 107 -16.03 15.72 0.95
C VAL A 107 -17.32 14.94 0.72
N SER A 108 -17.36 13.66 1.10
CA SER A 108 -18.53 12.80 0.86
C SER A 108 -19.80 13.27 1.58
N SER A 109 -19.68 13.93 2.73
CA SER A 109 -20.85 14.38 3.52
C SER A 109 -21.41 15.72 3.07
N ASN A 110 -20.61 16.57 2.42
CA ASN A 110 -21.01 17.92 2.05
C ASN A 110 -21.22 18.09 0.54
N LEU A 111 -20.79 17.13 -0.27
CA LEU A 111 -21.05 17.16 -1.70
C LEU A 111 -22.56 17.03 -1.98
N PRO A 112 -23.16 17.85 -2.86
CA PRO A 112 -24.59 17.73 -3.18
C PRO A 112 -24.95 16.36 -3.77
N GLN A 113 -26.14 15.82 -3.46
CA GLN A 113 -26.55 14.47 -3.89
C GLN A 113 -26.52 14.23 -5.42
N SER A 114 -26.64 15.28 -6.22
CA SER A 114 -26.58 15.22 -7.69
C SER A 114 -25.16 15.38 -8.26
N SER A 115 -24.15 15.42 -7.41
CA SER A 115 -22.74 15.62 -7.76
C SER A 115 -21.95 14.33 -7.66
N ALA A 116 -20.85 14.24 -8.39
CA ALA A 116 -19.99 13.05 -8.41
C ALA A 116 -18.71 13.26 -7.59
N GLN A 117 -18.33 12.26 -6.82
CA GLN A 117 -16.99 12.13 -6.26
C GLN A 117 -16.22 11.07 -7.05
N VAL A 118 -15.00 11.41 -7.48
CA VAL A 118 -14.14 10.54 -8.28
C VAL A 118 -12.83 10.35 -7.54
N ALA A 119 -12.63 9.13 -7.05
CA ALA A 119 -11.33 8.62 -6.61
C ALA A 119 -10.46 8.37 -7.85
N VAL A 120 -9.55 9.31 -8.14
CA VAL A 120 -8.79 9.34 -9.39
C VAL A 120 -7.88 8.12 -9.50
N ALA A 121 -7.12 7.83 -8.45
CA ALA A 121 -6.10 6.78 -8.47
C ALA A 121 -6.71 5.38 -8.59
N GLU A 122 -7.90 5.14 -8.03
CA GLU A 122 -8.62 3.85 -8.17
C GLU A 122 -9.05 3.56 -9.62
N ARG A 123 -9.02 4.56 -10.52
CA ARG A 123 -9.52 4.43 -11.90
C ARG A 123 -8.43 4.47 -12.96
N ILE A 124 -7.16 4.72 -12.60
CA ILE A 124 -6.11 4.93 -13.60
C ILE A 124 -5.77 3.66 -14.41
N GLU A 125 -5.99 2.47 -13.85
CA GLU A 125 -5.71 1.20 -14.55
C GLU A 125 -6.60 1.02 -15.81
N GLN A 126 -7.79 1.65 -15.83
CA GLN A 126 -8.67 1.67 -17.02
C GLN A 126 -8.00 2.31 -18.24
N TYR A 127 -7.01 3.17 -17.98
CA TYR A 127 -6.24 3.92 -18.96
C TYR A 127 -4.77 3.48 -19.04
N GLY A 128 -4.45 2.29 -18.50
CA GLY A 128 -3.10 1.74 -18.53
C GLY A 128 -2.15 2.34 -17.48
N GLY A 129 -2.68 3.11 -16.51
CA GLY A 129 -1.94 3.43 -15.29
C GLY A 129 -1.63 2.15 -14.50
N LYS A 130 -0.61 2.21 -13.67
CA LYS A 130 -0.18 1.10 -12.82
C LYS A 130 -0.27 1.50 -11.36
N LEU A 131 -0.79 0.60 -10.54
CA LEU A 131 -0.85 0.73 -9.10
C LEU A 131 0.24 -0.13 -8.45
N GLU A 132 0.99 0.46 -7.54
CA GLU A 132 2.10 -0.20 -6.83
C GLU A 132 1.68 -0.43 -5.37
N PRO A 133 1.83 -1.63 -4.82
CA PRO A 133 1.42 -1.88 -3.44
C PRO A 133 2.29 -1.13 -2.42
N VAL A 134 1.70 -0.63 -1.32
CA VAL A 134 2.48 -0.13 -0.16
C VAL A 134 3.05 -1.34 0.56
N VAL A 135 4.29 -1.67 0.24
CA VAL A 135 5.04 -2.66 0.98
C VAL A 135 5.61 -1.94 2.21
N GLU A 136 4.82 -1.77 3.27
CA GLU A 136 5.20 -1.01 4.47
C GLU A 136 6.15 -1.77 5.42
N ASP A 137 6.71 -2.89 4.97
CA ASP A 137 7.69 -3.63 5.74
C ASP A 137 8.73 -4.20 4.78
N ALA A 138 10.02 -3.97 5.05
CA ALA A 138 11.09 -4.63 4.31
C ALA A 138 11.02 -6.17 4.44
N SER A 139 10.20 -6.67 5.38
CA SER A 139 9.80 -8.07 5.47
C SER A 139 8.76 -8.53 4.43
N LEU A 140 8.01 -7.63 3.77
CA LEU A 140 6.96 -8.01 2.81
C LEU A 140 7.49 -8.17 1.37
N ASP A 141 8.72 -7.75 1.07
CA ASP A 141 9.52 -8.23 -0.08
C ASP A 141 10.23 -9.55 0.24
N SER A 142 10.08 -10.07 1.46
CA SER A 142 10.49 -11.44 1.78
C SER A 142 9.32 -12.41 1.60
N ILE A 143 9.64 -13.69 1.52
CA ILE A 143 8.67 -14.73 1.26
C ILE A 143 7.54 -14.77 2.29
N TRP A 144 6.30 -14.85 1.83
CA TRP A 144 5.13 -15.14 2.66
C TRP A 144 4.97 -16.65 2.79
N LEU A 145 5.15 -17.18 4.00
CA LEU A 145 5.09 -18.61 4.26
C LEU A 145 3.82 -18.99 5.04
N GLY A 146 2.93 -19.70 4.36
CA GLY A 146 1.66 -20.21 4.90
C GLY A 146 1.62 -21.72 5.06
N LEU A 147 0.42 -22.20 5.35
CA LEU A 147 0.04 -23.62 5.38
C LEU A 147 -1.14 -23.83 4.42
N ARG A 148 -1.19 -25.00 3.79
CA ARG A 148 -2.28 -25.39 2.89
C ARG A 148 -2.66 -26.85 3.09
N VAL A 149 -3.95 -27.16 2.98
CA VAL A 149 -4.46 -28.53 2.89
C VAL A 149 -5.11 -28.74 1.53
N GLU A 150 -4.60 -29.67 0.73
CA GLU A 150 -5.13 -29.99 -0.59
C GLU A 150 -6.03 -31.22 -0.52
N GLY A 151 -7.30 -31.05 -0.93
CA GLY A 151 -8.35 -32.06 -0.78
C GLY A 151 -9.00 -32.52 -2.09
N THR A 152 -8.36 -32.38 -3.25
CA THR A 152 -8.88 -32.90 -4.53
C THR A 152 -8.18 -34.19 -4.96
N GLU A 153 -8.95 -35.20 -5.36
CA GLU A 153 -8.40 -36.39 -6.00
C GLU A 153 -7.72 -36.06 -7.35
N PRO A 154 -6.68 -36.81 -7.78
CA PRO A 154 -5.94 -36.52 -9.00
C PRO A 154 -6.69 -36.73 -10.32
N SER A 155 -7.94 -37.23 -10.29
CA SER A 155 -8.73 -37.47 -11.50
C SER A 155 -9.87 -36.45 -11.59
N GLY A 156 -9.84 -35.60 -12.63
CA GLY A 156 -10.83 -34.55 -12.89
C GLY A 156 -12.22 -35.06 -13.26
N ALA A 157 -12.76 -36.01 -12.51
CA ALA A 157 -14.17 -36.40 -12.59
C ALA A 157 -15.00 -35.31 -11.91
N SER A 158 -15.71 -34.53 -12.73
CA SER A 158 -16.82 -33.67 -12.32
C SER A 158 -17.76 -34.44 -11.39
N ALA A 159 -17.68 -34.19 -10.09
CA ALA A 159 -18.69 -34.65 -9.14
C ALA A 159 -19.94 -33.78 -9.36
N SER A 160 -20.94 -34.39 -9.99
CA SER A 160 -22.31 -33.90 -10.03
C SER A 160 -22.78 -33.49 -8.64
N HIS A 161 -23.48 -32.37 -8.55
CA HIS A 161 -24.17 -31.90 -7.34
C HIS A 161 -25.05 -32.99 -6.70
N SER A 162 -24.50 -33.69 -5.71
CA SER A 162 -25.25 -34.36 -4.65
C SER A 162 -25.14 -33.52 -3.38
N ALA A 163 -26.18 -33.51 -2.57
CA ALA A 163 -26.35 -32.65 -1.39
C ALA A 163 -25.39 -32.96 -0.21
N ASP A 164 -24.38 -33.80 -0.41
CA ASP A 164 -23.29 -34.06 0.53
C ASP A 164 -22.01 -33.43 -0.04
N SER A 165 -21.82 -32.13 0.17
CA SER A 165 -20.62 -31.42 -0.28
C SER A 165 -19.45 -31.75 0.67
N PRO A 166 -18.20 -31.88 0.20
CA PRO A 166 -17.01 -32.01 1.07
C PRO A 166 -16.86 -30.87 2.09
N ALA A 167 -17.54 -29.75 1.86
CA ALA A 167 -17.68 -28.62 2.76
C ALA A 167 -18.45 -28.92 4.07
N ASP A 168 -19.17 -30.05 4.16
CA ASP A 168 -19.87 -30.53 5.37
C ASP A 168 -19.07 -31.61 6.15
N SER A 169 -17.80 -31.86 5.79
CA SER A 169 -16.97 -32.80 6.55
C SER A 169 -16.22 -32.10 7.70
N ASP A 170 -16.32 -32.64 8.92
CA ASP A 170 -15.52 -32.23 10.10
C ASP A 170 -14.01 -32.60 9.96
N ALA A 171 -13.57 -32.94 8.74
CA ALA A 171 -12.22 -33.38 8.44
C ALA A 171 -11.27 -32.18 8.37
N SER A 172 -10.16 -32.28 9.09
CA SER A 172 -9.15 -31.24 9.18
C SER A 172 -7.76 -31.84 9.33
N VAL A 173 -6.74 -31.00 9.32
CA VAL A 173 -5.34 -31.39 9.48
C VAL A 173 -4.71 -30.48 10.51
N ALA A 174 -4.22 -31.08 11.59
CA ALA A 174 -3.42 -30.39 12.59
C ALA A 174 -1.95 -30.40 12.14
N PHE A 175 -1.41 -29.23 11.86
CA PHE A 175 0.02 -29.05 11.65
C PHE A 175 0.70 -28.81 13.00
N SER A 176 1.90 -29.36 13.20
CA SER A 176 2.78 -29.01 14.32
C SER A 176 4.26 -29.05 13.91
N VAL A 177 5.13 -28.40 14.70
CA VAL A 177 6.58 -28.56 14.59
C VAL A 177 7.06 -29.44 15.74
N THR A 178 7.67 -30.58 15.44
CA THR A 178 8.07 -31.58 16.44
C THR A 178 9.54 -31.45 16.85
N ARG A 179 10.37 -30.88 15.98
CA ARG A 179 11.80 -30.62 16.23
C ARG A 179 12.22 -29.28 15.62
N VAL A 180 12.99 -28.51 16.36
CA VAL A 180 13.68 -27.30 15.89
C VAL A 180 15.16 -27.46 16.19
N LYS A 181 16.01 -27.61 15.17
CA LYS A 181 17.46 -27.53 15.30
C LYS A 181 17.93 -26.21 14.71
N GLY A 182 18.62 -25.38 15.50
CA GLY A 182 19.08 -24.08 15.04
C GLY A 182 19.64 -23.20 16.15
N PRO A 183 20.14 -22.01 15.79
CA PRO A 183 20.86 -21.13 16.71
C PRO A 183 19.94 -20.50 17.76
N GLY A 184 18.72 -20.09 17.40
CA GLY A 184 17.80 -19.34 18.27
C GLY A 184 16.44 -19.98 18.50
N GLN A 185 15.54 -19.25 19.17
CA GLN A 185 14.12 -19.60 19.29
C GLN A 185 13.41 -19.40 17.95
N VAL A 186 12.39 -20.24 17.69
CA VAL A 186 11.42 -20.13 16.61
C VAL A 186 10.01 -20.05 17.17
N ALA A 187 9.19 -19.18 16.58
CA ALA A 187 7.75 -19.14 16.79
C ALA A 187 7.01 -19.02 15.45
N ALA A 188 5.90 -19.75 15.28
CA ALA A 188 4.98 -19.59 14.15
C ALA A 188 3.55 -19.45 14.67
N PHE A 189 2.83 -18.45 14.18
CA PHE A 189 1.53 -18.09 14.75
C PHE A 189 0.66 -17.29 13.78
N ILE A 190 -0.63 -17.26 14.09
CA ILE A 190 -1.61 -16.40 13.43
C ILE A 190 -2.06 -15.32 14.41
N THR A 191 -2.20 -14.10 13.91
CA THR A 191 -2.86 -13.02 14.65
C THR A 191 -4.30 -12.89 14.16
N GLN A 192 -5.25 -13.15 15.05
CA GLN A 192 -6.69 -13.04 14.75
C GLN A 192 -7.15 -11.58 14.82
N THR A 193 -8.40 -11.32 14.40
CA THR A 193 -9.04 -9.99 14.25
C THR A 193 -8.97 -9.06 15.46
N PHE A 194 -8.71 -9.59 16.67
CA PHE A 194 -8.58 -8.81 17.91
C PHE A 194 -7.17 -8.89 18.52
N GLY A 195 -6.18 -9.29 17.74
CA GLY A 195 -4.81 -9.45 18.18
C GLY A 195 -4.52 -10.77 18.90
N ALA A 196 -5.54 -11.57 19.21
CA ALA A 196 -5.36 -12.89 19.81
C ALA A 196 -4.41 -13.73 18.93
N VAL A 197 -3.44 -14.37 19.58
CA VAL A 197 -2.41 -15.14 18.92
C VAL A 197 -2.75 -16.62 19.04
N GLU A 198 -2.82 -17.31 17.91
CA GLU A 198 -2.96 -18.75 17.83
C GLU A 198 -1.63 -19.36 17.39
N MET A 199 -1.06 -20.21 18.24
CA MET A 199 0.30 -20.73 18.05
C MET A 199 0.29 -22.04 17.28
N MET A 200 0.96 -22.03 16.13
CA MET A 200 1.36 -23.23 15.40
C MET A 200 2.63 -23.84 16.00
N CYS A 201 3.58 -22.99 16.41
CA CYS A 201 4.82 -23.39 17.03
C CYS A 201 5.30 -22.32 18.01
N ASP A 202 5.61 -22.70 19.25
CA ASP A 202 6.45 -21.98 20.19
C ASP A 202 7.54 -22.93 20.71
N SER A 203 8.76 -22.77 20.20
CA SER A 203 9.89 -23.61 20.62
C SER A 203 10.40 -23.31 22.03
N GLN A 204 9.77 -22.38 22.77
CA GLN A 204 9.99 -22.14 24.19
C GLN A 204 8.77 -22.50 25.06
N ALA A 205 7.76 -23.15 24.49
CA ALA A 205 6.62 -23.62 25.26
C ALA A 205 7.08 -24.54 26.42
N ARG A 206 6.34 -24.54 27.53
CA ARG A 206 6.70 -25.29 28.74
C ARG A 206 6.86 -26.81 28.50
N GLY A 207 6.28 -27.36 27.44
CA GLY A 207 6.38 -28.77 27.05
C GLY A 207 7.62 -29.10 26.20
N THR A 208 8.49 -28.13 25.93
CA THR A 208 9.68 -28.33 25.10
C THR A 208 10.90 -28.73 25.93
N GLN A 209 11.71 -29.62 25.36
CA GLN A 209 13.01 -30.02 25.89
C GLN A 209 14.10 -29.49 24.97
N GLU A 210 15.17 -28.94 25.56
CA GLU A 210 16.35 -28.46 24.83
C GLU A 210 17.52 -29.41 25.06
N SER A 211 18.21 -29.76 23.97
CA SER A 211 19.45 -30.51 23.94
C SER A 211 20.43 -29.85 22.97
N ALA A 212 21.64 -30.40 22.84
CA ALA A 212 22.61 -29.95 21.85
C ALA A 212 23.08 -31.13 20.99
N GLN A 213 23.12 -30.92 19.68
CA GLN A 213 23.67 -31.87 18.71
C GLN A 213 24.71 -31.13 17.87
N ASP A 214 25.95 -31.62 17.89
CA ASP A 214 27.09 -31.02 17.17
C ASP A 214 27.31 -29.54 17.50
N GLY A 215 27.04 -29.15 18.76
CA GLY A 215 27.16 -27.77 19.22
C GLY A 215 25.98 -26.85 18.85
N VAL A 216 24.98 -27.36 18.12
CA VAL A 216 23.75 -26.64 17.75
C VAL A 216 22.60 -27.02 18.70
N ARG A 217 21.78 -26.04 19.10
CA ARG A 217 20.62 -26.29 19.97
C ARG A 217 19.55 -27.07 19.21
N VAL A 218 19.01 -28.09 19.85
CA VAL A 218 17.90 -28.91 19.34
C VAL A 218 16.78 -28.90 20.36
N ARG A 219 15.60 -28.47 19.93
CA ARG A 219 14.38 -28.44 20.74
C ARG A 219 13.39 -29.46 20.21
N THR A 220 12.78 -30.22 21.11
CA THR A 220 11.79 -31.26 20.80
C THR A 220 10.67 -31.23 21.82
N GLY A 221 9.49 -31.73 21.45
CA GLY A 221 8.34 -31.83 22.35
C GLY A 221 7.12 -31.13 21.77
N ASP A 222 6.14 -30.85 22.64
CA ASP A 222 4.93 -30.14 22.24
C ASP A 222 5.20 -28.64 22.15
N MET A 223 5.18 -28.13 20.91
CA MET A 223 5.37 -26.72 20.58
C MET A 223 4.04 -26.04 20.21
N GLY A 224 2.91 -26.74 20.31
CA GLY A 224 1.63 -26.29 19.79
C GLY A 224 1.29 -26.90 18.43
N SER A 225 0.10 -26.55 17.96
CA SER A 225 -0.44 -27.02 16.69
C SER A 225 -1.49 -26.05 16.17
N LEU A 226 -1.58 -25.92 14.85
CA LEU A 226 -2.63 -25.17 14.18
C LEU A 226 -3.43 -26.10 13.26
N GLU A 227 -4.75 -26.05 13.37
CA GLU A 227 -5.65 -26.92 12.63
C GLU A 227 -6.27 -26.22 11.42
N LEU A 228 -6.27 -26.88 10.27
CA LEU A 228 -6.83 -26.37 9.02
C LEU A 228 -7.86 -27.33 8.44
N PRO A 229 -9.05 -26.85 8.03
CA PRO A 229 -10.00 -27.65 7.27
C PRO A 229 -9.41 -28.16 5.95
N LEU A 230 -10.01 -29.21 5.38
CA LEU A 230 -9.69 -29.61 4.02
C LEU A 230 -9.92 -28.45 3.04
N GLN A 231 -9.05 -28.34 2.02
CA GLN A 231 -9.09 -27.27 1.02
C GLN A 231 -8.89 -25.85 1.58
N ALA A 232 -8.46 -25.71 2.83
CA ALA A 232 -8.11 -24.42 3.42
C ALA A 232 -6.64 -24.07 3.16
N HIS A 233 -6.37 -22.77 3.14
CA HIS A 233 -5.02 -22.21 3.23
C HIS A 233 -5.04 -21.07 4.24
N THR A 234 -3.91 -20.84 4.89
CA THR A 234 -3.73 -19.70 5.80
C THR A 234 -2.29 -19.24 5.76
N HIS A 235 -2.06 -17.96 6.05
CA HIS A 235 -0.71 -17.41 6.19
C HIS A 235 -0.34 -17.32 7.67
N LEU A 236 0.96 -17.50 7.96
CA LEU A 236 1.47 -17.43 9.32
C LEU A 236 2.53 -16.33 9.42
N SER A 237 2.66 -15.80 10.63
CA SER A 237 3.86 -15.07 11.02
C SER A 237 4.90 -16.08 11.50
N TRP A 238 6.14 -15.95 11.04
CA TRP A 238 7.28 -16.76 11.49
C TRP A 238 8.34 -15.85 12.09
N ALA A 239 8.72 -16.09 13.34
CA ALA A 239 9.72 -15.32 14.06
C ALA A 239 10.92 -16.19 14.45
N PHE A 240 12.13 -15.67 14.21
CA PHE A 240 13.40 -16.30 14.54
C PHE A 240 14.25 -15.35 15.38
N ALA A 241 14.80 -15.84 16.49
CA ALA A 241 15.52 -14.99 17.45
C ALA A 241 16.97 -14.68 17.07
N ASP A 242 17.65 -15.56 16.33
CA ASP A 242 19.07 -15.44 15.99
C ASP A 242 19.28 -15.75 14.50
N ALA A 243 20.34 -15.20 13.90
CA ALA A 243 20.71 -15.56 12.53
C ALA A 243 21.31 -16.98 12.48
N GLY A 244 21.14 -17.65 11.34
CA GLY A 244 21.74 -18.93 11.01
C GLY A 244 20.79 -19.91 10.32
N VAL A 245 21.24 -21.17 10.22
CA VAL A 245 20.49 -22.25 9.57
C VAL A 245 19.63 -22.99 10.58
N TYR A 246 18.35 -23.14 10.23
CA TYR A 246 17.36 -23.87 11.00
C TYR A 246 16.85 -25.10 10.21
N GLU A 247 16.64 -26.19 10.92
CA GLU A 247 15.89 -27.36 10.47
C GLU A 247 14.63 -27.50 11.34
N LEU A 248 13.46 -27.47 10.70
CA LEU A 248 12.17 -27.60 11.36
C LEU A 248 11.49 -28.89 10.87
N ASP A 249 11.29 -29.87 11.76
CA ASP A 249 10.52 -31.06 11.42
C ASP A 249 9.03 -30.74 11.59
N VAL A 250 8.32 -30.67 10.46
CA VAL A 250 6.90 -30.37 10.39
C VAL A 250 6.11 -31.68 10.29
N LEU A 251 5.07 -31.82 11.11
CA LEU A 251 4.15 -32.94 11.12
C LEU A 251 2.74 -32.44 10.76
N ALA A 252 2.09 -33.09 9.80
CA ALA A 252 0.68 -32.91 9.47
C ALA A 252 -0.10 -34.15 9.89
N THR A 253 -1.04 -33.98 10.82
CA THR A 253 -1.84 -35.06 11.40
C THR A 253 -3.32 -34.87 11.02
N PRO A 254 -3.88 -35.71 10.15
CA PRO A 254 -5.31 -35.68 9.83
C PRO A 254 -6.18 -35.90 11.08
N ARG A 255 -7.32 -35.20 11.14
CA ARG A 255 -8.37 -35.31 12.16
C ARG A 255 -9.69 -35.59 11.46
N ASN A 256 -10.48 -36.52 11.99
CA ASN A 256 -11.78 -36.95 11.43
C ASN A 256 -11.73 -37.24 9.91
N ALA A 257 -10.57 -37.65 9.40
CA ALA A 257 -10.34 -37.83 7.97
C ALA A 257 -10.81 -39.21 7.49
N PRO A 258 -11.20 -39.34 6.20
CA PRO A 258 -11.58 -40.63 5.62
C PRO A 258 -10.48 -41.70 5.74
N GLU A 259 -10.90 -42.96 5.72
CA GLU A 259 -10.00 -44.11 5.75
C GLU A 259 -9.03 -44.06 4.55
N GLY A 260 -7.73 -43.91 4.83
CA GLY A 260 -6.68 -43.82 3.82
C GLY A 260 -5.78 -42.58 3.92
N VAL A 261 -6.25 -41.50 4.53
CA VAL A 261 -5.43 -40.29 4.77
C VAL A 261 -4.47 -40.56 5.94
N ARG A 262 -3.16 -40.49 5.69
CA ARG A 262 -2.12 -40.74 6.69
C ARG A 262 -1.42 -39.45 7.10
N GLN A 263 -0.89 -39.44 8.32
CA GLN A 263 0.02 -38.37 8.74
C GLN A 263 1.24 -38.30 7.82
N ALA A 264 1.77 -37.09 7.63
CA ALA A 264 2.99 -36.84 6.88
C ALA A 264 3.96 -35.99 7.69
N GLN A 265 5.25 -36.26 7.56
CA GLN A 265 6.30 -35.50 8.20
C GLN A 265 7.38 -35.15 7.17
N GLY A 266 8.00 -33.99 7.32
CA GLY A 266 9.20 -33.64 6.58
C GLY A 266 9.97 -32.50 7.25
N THR A 267 11.19 -32.29 6.79
CA THR A 267 12.09 -31.27 7.35
C THR A 267 12.12 -30.06 6.42
N LEU A 268 11.76 -28.90 6.96
CA LEU A 268 11.90 -27.61 6.30
C LEU A 268 13.25 -26.99 6.68
N HIS A 269 13.98 -26.49 5.68
CA HIS A 269 15.21 -25.74 5.89
C HIS A 269 14.91 -24.24 5.80
N VAL A 270 15.33 -23.49 6.82
CA VAL A 270 15.18 -22.03 6.86
C VAL A 270 16.55 -21.41 7.10
N VAL A 271 16.92 -20.43 6.28
CA VAL A 271 18.18 -19.68 6.43
C VAL A 271 17.83 -18.26 6.84
N VAL A 272 18.30 -17.86 8.02
CA VAL A 272 17.94 -16.59 8.65
C VAL A 272 19.14 -15.68 8.71
N GLY A 273 19.06 -14.50 8.10
CA GLY A 273 20.10 -13.46 8.18
C GLY A 273 21.44 -13.80 7.53
N GLU A 274 21.56 -14.98 6.90
CA GLU A 274 22.76 -15.49 6.20
C GLU A 274 22.49 -15.67 4.69
N ASP A 275 23.55 -15.91 3.90
CA ASP A 275 23.43 -16.17 2.46
C ASP A 275 22.86 -17.59 2.21
N PRO A 276 21.64 -17.71 1.62
CA PRO A 276 21.03 -19.01 1.35
C PRO A 276 21.78 -19.82 0.28
N ALA A 277 22.59 -19.19 -0.58
CA ALA A 277 23.38 -19.91 -1.59
C ALA A 277 24.47 -20.79 -0.93
N GLU A 278 25.08 -20.32 0.15
CA GLU A 278 26.07 -21.08 0.90
C GLU A 278 25.40 -22.30 1.57
N ALA A 279 24.23 -22.11 2.18
CA ALA A 279 23.47 -23.21 2.77
C ALA A 279 22.99 -24.24 1.72
N ALA A 280 22.54 -23.77 0.55
CA ALA A 280 22.15 -24.63 -0.57
C ALA A 280 23.29 -25.53 -1.05
N SER A 281 24.52 -25.01 -1.07
CA SER A 281 25.70 -25.79 -1.44
C SER A 281 25.97 -26.98 -0.49
N ARG A 282 25.59 -26.86 0.79
CA ARG A 282 25.76 -27.90 1.83
C ARG A 282 24.66 -28.97 1.79
N LEU A 283 23.43 -28.61 1.38
CA LEU A 283 22.30 -29.54 1.23
C LEU A 283 22.36 -30.37 -0.06
N GLY A 284 23.18 -29.96 -1.03
CA GLY A 284 23.51 -30.70 -2.24
C GLY A 284 22.84 -30.18 -3.52
N ALA A 285 23.14 -30.83 -4.64
CA ALA A 285 22.59 -30.46 -5.95
C ALA A 285 21.05 -30.53 -5.97
N ASN A 286 20.42 -29.64 -6.76
CA ASN A 286 18.96 -29.49 -6.92
C ASN A 286 18.19 -28.89 -5.72
N THR A 287 18.86 -28.14 -4.86
CA THR A 287 18.20 -27.37 -3.80
C THR A 287 17.57 -26.09 -4.38
N THR A 288 16.29 -25.84 -4.08
CA THR A 288 15.59 -24.61 -4.46
C THR A 288 15.64 -23.61 -3.31
N VAL A 289 15.95 -22.35 -3.61
CA VAL A 289 15.87 -21.25 -2.64
C VAL A 289 14.66 -20.39 -2.97
N LEU A 290 13.78 -20.18 -2.01
CA LEU A 290 12.65 -19.26 -2.10
C LEU A 290 12.88 -18.08 -1.15
N ALA A 291 12.96 -16.87 -1.70
CA ALA A 291 13.30 -15.66 -0.95
C ALA A 291 12.22 -14.57 -1.00
N SER A 292 11.27 -14.68 -1.92
CA SER A 292 10.17 -13.73 -2.14
C SER A 292 8.94 -14.46 -2.67
N GLY A 293 7.80 -13.76 -2.76
CA GLY A 293 6.54 -14.32 -3.25
C GLY A 293 5.77 -15.10 -2.19
N HIS A 294 4.76 -15.87 -2.61
CA HIS A 294 3.90 -16.65 -1.72
C HIS A 294 4.29 -18.12 -1.79
N ALA A 295 4.57 -18.73 -0.64
CA ALA A 295 4.73 -20.17 -0.49
C ALA A 295 3.86 -20.74 0.63
N ASP A 296 3.33 -21.96 0.45
CA ASP A 296 2.62 -22.71 1.47
C ASP A 296 3.32 -24.05 1.73
N ILE A 297 3.47 -24.44 3.00
CA ILE A 297 3.72 -25.84 3.37
C ILE A 297 2.40 -26.58 3.17
N ALA A 298 2.32 -27.37 2.10
CA ALA A 298 1.08 -27.99 1.65
C ALA A 298 1.04 -29.48 2.01
N PHE A 299 -0.01 -29.89 2.72
CA PHE A 299 -0.34 -31.29 2.93
C PHE A 299 -1.30 -31.78 1.84
N GLN A 300 -0.86 -32.79 1.09
CA GLN A 300 -1.65 -33.45 0.06
C GLN A 300 -2.36 -34.67 0.66
N ALA A 301 -3.65 -34.53 0.98
CA ALA A 301 -4.37 -35.52 1.79
C ALA A 301 -4.36 -36.93 1.19
N TYR A 302 -4.45 -37.06 -0.14
CA TYR A 302 -4.52 -38.36 -0.82
C TYR A 302 -3.16 -38.99 -1.11
N THR A 303 -2.09 -38.19 -1.24
CA THR A 303 -0.74 -38.72 -1.46
C THR A 303 0.01 -38.92 -0.15
N GLY A 304 -0.45 -38.31 0.95
CA GLY A 304 0.21 -38.35 2.26
C GLY A 304 1.57 -37.66 2.23
N ARG A 305 1.71 -36.59 1.45
CA ARG A 305 2.98 -35.85 1.27
C ARG A 305 2.88 -34.44 1.82
N LEU A 306 3.99 -33.95 2.36
CA LEU A 306 4.24 -32.53 2.57
C LEU A 306 5.14 -32.01 1.46
N VAL A 307 4.72 -30.92 0.83
CA VAL A 307 5.44 -30.23 -0.25
C VAL A 307 5.43 -28.72 -0.01
N ILE A 308 6.22 -27.96 -0.77
CA ILE A 308 6.07 -26.51 -0.85
C ILE A 308 5.33 -26.15 -2.13
N ARG A 309 4.24 -25.38 -2.02
CA ARG A 309 3.56 -24.74 -3.13
C ARG A 309 4.01 -23.29 -3.20
N ALA A 310 4.62 -22.85 -4.30
CA ALA A 310 5.08 -21.46 -4.45
C ALA A 310 4.50 -20.79 -5.69
N ASP A 311 4.03 -19.55 -5.56
CA ASP A 311 3.64 -18.69 -6.69
C ASP A 311 4.79 -17.75 -7.07
N SER A 312 5.22 -17.86 -8.33
CA SER A 312 6.18 -16.94 -8.93
C SER A 312 5.60 -16.43 -10.26
N GLY A 313 5.19 -15.16 -10.28
CA GLY A 313 4.68 -14.50 -11.49
C GLY A 313 3.34 -15.05 -12.00
N GLY A 314 2.46 -15.50 -11.11
CA GLY A 314 1.12 -16.00 -11.45
C GLY A 314 1.08 -17.48 -11.84
N LYS A 315 2.18 -18.21 -11.62
CA LYS A 315 2.28 -19.66 -11.85
C LYS A 315 2.65 -20.36 -10.56
N VAL A 316 1.75 -21.24 -10.11
CA VAL A 316 1.98 -22.10 -8.93
C VAL A 316 2.89 -23.28 -9.31
N THR A 317 3.94 -23.50 -8.52
CA THR A 317 4.94 -24.55 -8.68
C THR A 317 5.03 -25.42 -7.42
N GLU A 318 5.32 -26.71 -7.60
CA GLU A 318 5.55 -27.68 -6.51
C GLU A 318 7.05 -27.87 -6.30
N HIS A 319 7.48 -27.86 -5.04
CA HIS A 319 8.83 -28.19 -4.64
C HIS A 319 8.84 -29.23 -3.52
N ASP A 320 9.87 -30.09 -3.50
CA ASP A 320 10.12 -31.02 -2.40
C ASP A 320 10.50 -30.25 -1.13
N LEU A 321 9.82 -30.53 -0.02
CA LEU A 321 10.03 -29.85 1.25
C LEU A 321 11.49 -29.95 1.73
N ALA A 322 12.11 -31.12 1.63
CA ALA A 322 13.48 -31.38 2.09
C ALA A 322 14.55 -30.81 1.15
N ARG A 323 14.17 -30.41 -0.07
CA ARG A 323 15.06 -29.78 -1.06
C ARG A 323 14.74 -28.30 -1.27
N THR A 324 13.99 -27.69 -0.36
CA THR A 324 13.62 -26.27 -0.43
C THR A 324 14.16 -25.53 0.79
N ILE A 325 14.81 -24.39 0.52
CA ILE A 325 15.23 -23.43 1.53
C ILE A 325 14.28 -22.24 1.50
N ILE A 326 13.75 -21.87 2.65
CA ILE A 326 13.08 -20.59 2.87
C ILE A 326 14.12 -19.59 3.35
N ALA A 327 14.38 -18.55 2.56
CA ALA A 327 15.31 -17.49 2.93
C ALA A 327 14.58 -16.40 3.73
N VAL A 328 15.08 -16.11 4.93
CA VAL A 328 14.64 -15.04 5.82
C VAL A 328 15.74 -13.98 5.84
N PRO A 329 15.69 -12.96 4.96
CA PRO A 329 16.78 -12.02 4.79
C PRO A 329 16.93 -11.09 6.00
N SER A 330 18.11 -10.54 6.27
CA SER A 330 18.37 -9.76 7.49
C SER A 330 17.50 -8.49 7.62
N ARG A 331 16.91 -8.04 6.51
CA ARG A 331 15.94 -6.93 6.47
C ARG A 331 14.63 -7.20 7.22
N THR A 332 14.31 -8.46 7.53
CA THR A 332 13.14 -8.86 8.32
C THR A 332 13.33 -8.66 9.82
N LEU A 333 14.50 -8.20 10.27
CA LEU A 333 14.78 -7.95 11.68
C LEU A 333 13.94 -6.77 12.21
N GLN A 334 13.10 -7.04 13.21
CA GLN A 334 12.14 -6.10 13.79
C GLN A 334 12.20 -6.07 15.31
N GLU A 335 11.83 -4.94 15.91
CA GLU A 335 11.68 -4.83 17.37
C GLU A 335 10.37 -5.46 17.84
N VAL A 336 10.45 -6.24 18.92
CA VAL A 336 9.27 -6.83 19.56
C VAL A 336 8.59 -5.75 20.41
N PRO A 337 7.31 -5.41 20.14
CA PRO A 337 6.62 -4.32 20.81
C PRO A 337 6.69 -4.34 22.34
N ALA A 338 6.73 -3.15 22.94
CA ALA A 338 6.83 -2.87 24.37
C ALA A 338 5.54 -3.26 25.17
N GLY A 339 5.31 -4.56 25.44
CA GLY A 339 4.18 -5.06 26.24
C GLY A 339 3.09 -5.75 25.40
N GLY A 340 2.19 -6.50 26.04
CA GLY A 340 1.08 -7.20 25.38
C GLY A 340 1.33 -8.67 25.00
N GLN A 341 0.46 -9.20 24.14
CA GLN A 341 0.37 -10.63 23.76
C GLN A 341 1.57 -11.19 22.98
N TYR A 342 2.51 -10.35 22.52
CA TYR A 342 3.74 -10.76 21.84
C TYR A 342 4.91 -11.02 22.79
N GLY A 343 4.65 -11.17 24.09
CA GLY A 343 5.66 -11.46 25.10
C GLY A 343 6.47 -12.74 24.82
N PHE A 344 5.88 -13.71 24.11
CA PHE A 344 6.55 -14.96 23.73
C PHE A 344 7.70 -14.76 22.72
N LEU A 345 7.68 -13.66 21.95
CA LEU A 345 8.77 -13.29 21.04
C LEU A 345 9.94 -12.62 21.77
N ARG A 346 9.74 -12.23 23.04
CA ARG A 346 10.78 -11.60 23.87
C ARG A 346 11.67 -12.67 24.48
N GLY A 347 12.36 -13.42 23.63
CA GLY A 347 13.19 -14.54 24.03
C GLY A 347 14.62 -14.44 23.53
N SER A 348 15.55 -14.37 24.48
CA SER A 348 16.98 -14.78 24.48
C SER A 348 17.88 -14.61 23.25
N SER A 349 17.56 -13.76 22.26
CA SER A 349 18.51 -13.43 21.19
C SER A 349 19.86 -13.05 21.79
N ARG A 350 20.92 -13.70 21.33
CA ARG A 350 22.30 -13.44 21.79
C ARG A 350 22.87 -12.20 21.12
N GLU A 351 22.37 -11.87 19.93
CA GLU A 351 22.91 -10.84 19.05
C GLU A 351 22.09 -9.55 19.11
N HIS A 352 20.76 -9.63 19.25
CA HIS A 352 19.85 -8.49 19.12
C HIS A 352 18.76 -8.50 20.20
N ARG A 353 19.08 -7.96 21.38
CA ARG A 353 18.13 -7.91 22.51
C ARG A 353 16.85 -7.15 22.14
N GLY A 354 15.71 -7.85 22.20
CA GLY A 354 14.40 -7.27 21.93
C GLY A 354 14.03 -7.20 20.45
N GLN A 355 14.80 -7.84 19.56
CA GLN A 355 14.52 -7.95 18.14
C GLN A 355 14.39 -9.41 17.69
N VAL A 356 13.64 -9.64 16.61
CA VAL A 356 13.46 -10.94 15.95
C VAL A 356 13.41 -10.77 14.43
N TYR A 357 13.88 -11.75 13.69
CA TYR A 357 13.64 -11.84 12.25
C TYR A 357 12.20 -12.32 12.04
N LEU A 358 11.33 -11.47 11.47
CA LEU A 358 9.91 -11.75 11.32
C LEU A 358 9.52 -11.85 9.84
N LEU A 359 9.08 -13.03 9.39
CA LEU A 359 8.23 -13.13 8.20
C LEU A 359 6.80 -12.82 8.65
N ALA A 360 6.23 -11.72 8.15
CA ALA A 360 4.88 -11.32 8.53
C ALA A 360 3.82 -12.22 7.87
N GLN A 361 2.73 -12.48 8.60
CA GLN A 361 1.52 -13.07 8.03
C GLN A 361 0.95 -12.15 6.93
N ALA A 362 0.63 -12.69 5.76
CA ALA A 362 -0.21 -11.99 4.81
C ALA A 362 -1.64 -11.92 5.36
N VAL A 363 -2.08 -10.74 5.77
CA VAL A 363 -3.47 -10.50 6.18
C VAL A 363 -4.23 -10.09 4.92
N LEU A 364 -4.86 -11.04 4.26
CA LEU A 364 -5.87 -10.77 3.23
C LEU A 364 -7.06 -10.07 3.91
N GLY A 365 -7.12 -8.74 3.77
CA GLY A 365 -8.25 -7.90 4.21
C GLY A 365 -8.35 -7.61 5.70
N LYS A 366 -7.48 -6.73 6.24
CA LYS A 366 -7.73 -5.67 7.28
C LYS A 366 -6.41 -5.12 7.87
N HIS A 367 -5.71 -4.23 7.15
CA HIS A 367 -5.67 -2.75 7.27
C HIS A 367 -4.82 -2.12 8.40
N VAL A 368 -3.67 -1.53 8.04
CA VAL A 368 -3.34 -0.12 8.32
C VAL A 368 -2.54 0.42 7.12
N HIS A 369 -3.01 1.53 6.54
CA HIS A 369 -2.60 2.19 5.29
C HIS A 369 -2.84 1.39 4.00
N GLY A 370 -3.26 2.09 2.94
CA GLY A 370 -3.83 1.48 1.73
C GLY A 370 -2.91 0.42 1.14
N GLU A 371 -3.47 -0.69 0.65
CA GLU A 371 -2.70 -1.76 0.00
C GLU A 371 -1.88 -1.24 -1.17
N ILE A 372 -2.19 -0.04 -1.68
CA ILE A 372 -1.61 0.62 -2.83
C ILE A 372 -1.06 2.00 -2.43
N ASP A 373 0.15 2.28 -2.90
CA ASP A 373 0.87 3.53 -2.72
C ASP A 373 0.05 4.68 -3.34
N PRO A 374 -0.28 5.73 -2.56
CA PRO A 374 -1.13 6.80 -3.06
C PRO A 374 -0.40 7.80 -3.96
N HIS A 375 0.93 7.79 -4.02
CA HIS A 375 1.74 8.83 -4.67
C HIS A 375 1.87 8.63 -6.19
N ILE A 376 0.74 8.32 -6.84
CA ILE A 376 0.66 7.95 -8.27
C ILE A 376 1.28 8.99 -9.20
N TRP A 377 1.35 10.26 -8.78
CA TRP A 377 1.84 11.36 -9.61
C TRP A 377 3.34 11.32 -9.85
N HIS A 378 4.10 10.54 -9.09
CA HIS A 378 5.52 10.36 -9.39
C HIS A 378 5.78 9.48 -10.64
N SER A 379 4.72 8.97 -11.27
CA SER A 379 4.76 8.38 -12.61
C SER A 379 4.01 9.26 -13.60
N VAL A 380 4.71 9.83 -14.59
CA VAL A 380 4.05 10.60 -15.66
C VAL A 380 3.03 9.75 -16.44
N PRO A 381 3.31 8.47 -16.77
CA PRO A 381 2.29 7.57 -17.33
C PRO A 381 1.01 7.45 -16.48
N ASN A 382 1.12 7.42 -15.15
CA ASN A 382 -0.06 7.41 -14.29
C ASN A 382 -0.83 8.73 -14.34
N MET A 383 -0.14 9.88 -14.46
CA MET A 383 -0.81 11.16 -14.60
C MET A 383 -1.47 11.37 -15.96
N LYS A 384 -0.97 10.72 -17.01
CA LYS A 384 -1.67 10.59 -18.30
C LYS A 384 -3.01 9.88 -18.12
N ALA A 385 -3.01 8.73 -17.45
CA ALA A 385 -4.23 7.99 -17.13
C ALA A 385 -5.18 8.81 -16.23
N ALA A 386 -4.66 9.52 -15.23
CA ALA A 386 -5.45 10.43 -14.39
C ALA A 386 -6.12 11.55 -15.19
N ALA A 387 -5.44 12.14 -16.17
CA ALA A 387 -6.02 13.15 -17.05
C ALA A 387 -7.19 12.61 -17.88
N GLN A 388 -7.14 11.34 -18.30
CA GLN A 388 -8.24 10.67 -19.00
C GLN A 388 -9.42 10.36 -18.07
N VAL A 389 -9.17 9.92 -16.83
CA VAL A 389 -10.21 9.78 -15.80
C VAL A 389 -10.92 11.11 -15.55
N MET A 390 -10.15 12.20 -15.41
CA MET A 390 -10.70 13.54 -15.18
C MET A 390 -11.51 14.04 -16.39
N ARG A 391 -11.07 13.77 -17.62
CA ARG A 391 -11.80 14.09 -18.85
C ARG A 391 -13.20 13.50 -18.83
N ASP A 392 -13.32 12.21 -18.52
CA ASP A 392 -14.60 11.51 -18.55
C ASP A 392 -15.54 12.04 -17.47
N ALA A 393 -15.03 12.25 -16.27
CA ALA A 393 -15.80 12.81 -15.17
C ALA A 393 -16.29 14.23 -15.47
N LEU A 394 -15.44 15.06 -16.10
CA LEU A 394 -15.83 16.40 -16.53
C LEU A 394 -16.88 16.35 -17.65
N ALA A 395 -16.72 15.46 -18.64
CA ALA A 395 -17.69 15.27 -19.73
C ALA A 395 -19.04 14.74 -19.23
N GLU A 396 -19.04 13.87 -18.22
CA GLU A 396 -20.28 13.39 -17.58
C GLU A 396 -20.98 14.51 -16.80
N ALA A 397 -20.23 15.34 -16.08
CA ALA A 397 -20.77 16.43 -15.27
C ALA A 397 -21.23 17.65 -16.10
N ASP A 398 -20.59 17.92 -17.24
CA ASP A 398 -20.90 18.96 -18.22
C ASP A 398 -20.84 18.41 -19.67
N PRO A 399 -21.89 17.69 -20.14
CA PRO A 399 -21.91 17.10 -21.48
C PRO A 399 -21.66 18.09 -22.63
N PRO A 400 -22.16 19.34 -22.60
CA PRO A 400 -21.81 20.35 -23.61
C PRO A 400 -20.31 20.66 -23.72
N GLY A 401 -19.52 20.44 -22.67
CA GLY A 401 -18.08 20.67 -22.64
C GLY A 401 -17.22 19.55 -23.23
N THR A 402 -17.80 18.39 -23.55
CA THR A 402 -17.07 17.15 -23.92
C THR A 402 -15.99 17.35 -24.99
N SER A 403 -16.30 18.07 -26.08
CA SER A 403 -15.33 18.31 -27.17
C SER A 403 -14.13 19.12 -26.71
N LEU A 404 -14.35 20.12 -25.83
CA LEU A 404 -13.27 20.93 -25.27
C LEU A 404 -12.41 20.10 -24.32
N TYR A 405 -13.03 19.35 -23.41
CA TYR A 405 -12.30 18.49 -22.47
C TYR A 405 -11.44 17.46 -23.21
N THR A 406 -11.98 16.86 -24.28
CA THR A 406 -11.24 15.92 -25.12
C THR A 406 -10.02 16.58 -25.78
N ALA A 407 -10.20 17.73 -26.42
CA ALA A 407 -9.10 18.47 -27.06
C ALA A 407 -8.02 18.93 -26.05
N ASN A 408 -8.45 19.37 -24.87
CA ASN A 408 -7.55 19.73 -23.78
C ASN A 408 -6.78 18.53 -23.25
N THR A 409 -7.43 17.38 -23.04
CA THR A 409 -6.75 16.15 -22.63
C THR A 409 -5.72 15.73 -23.67
N GLU A 410 -6.02 15.78 -24.96
CA GLU A 410 -5.03 15.46 -26.00
C GLU A 410 -3.81 16.39 -25.96
N ARG A 411 -4.00 17.67 -25.65
CA ARG A 411 -2.89 18.61 -25.42
C ARG A 411 -2.08 18.23 -24.18
N VAL A 412 -2.74 18.00 -23.06
CA VAL A 412 -2.10 17.57 -21.80
C VAL A 412 -1.31 16.28 -22.01
N MET A 413 -1.85 15.31 -22.75
CA MET A 413 -1.16 14.05 -23.02
C MET A 413 0.15 14.25 -23.79
N ARG A 414 0.19 15.17 -24.77
CA ARG A 414 1.42 15.51 -25.50
C ARG A 414 2.45 16.19 -24.60
N GLU A 415 2.02 17.13 -23.77
CA GLU A 415 2.88 17.81 -22.80
C GLU A 415 3.48 16.82 -21.79
N LEU A 416 2.69 15.83 -21.35
CA LEU A 416 3.15 14.76 -20.48
C LEU A 416 4.08 13.76 -21.20
N ASP A 417 3.87 13.49 -22.49
CA ASP A 417 4.80 12.66 -23.28
C ASP A 417 6.18 13.33 -23.43
N GLU A 418 6.21 14.64 -23.68
CA GLU A 418 7.45 15.41 -23.72
C GLU A 418 8.16 15.42 -22.36
N LEU A 419 7.40 15.60 -21.27
CA LEU A 419 7.91 15.54 -19.91
C LEU A 419 8.49 14.16 -19.56
N ASP A 420 7.78 13.07 -19.87
CA ASP A 420 8.24 11.71 -19.59
C ASP A 420 9.54 11.43 -20.36
N TRP A 421 9.62 11.85 -21.62
CA TRP A 421 10.83 11.71 -22.44
C TRP A 421 12.02 12.50 -21.87
N GLU A 422 11.81 13.76 -21.46
CA GLU A 422 12.83 14.59 -20.81
C GLU A 422 13.39 13.92 -19.54
N ILE A 423 12.50 13.45 -18.66
CA ILE A 423 12.86 12.84 -17.38
C ILE A 423 13.59 11.51 -17.59
N ARG A 424 13.14 10.68 -18.53
CA ARG A 424 13.85 9.44 -18.91
C ARG A 424 15.25 9.74 -19.40
N GLY A 425 15.44 10.78 -20.22
CA GLY A 425 16.75 11.20 -20.70
C GLY A 425 17.69 11.60 -19.56
N ILE A 426 17.20 12.37 -18.59
CA ILE A 426 17.97 12.77 -17.41
C ILE A 426 18.41 11.55 -16.61
N TYR A 427 17.48 10.66 -16.23
CA TYR A 427 17.81 9.53 -15.37
C TYR A 427 18.61 8.43 -16.07
N ALA A 428 18.44 8.25 -17.38
CA ALA A 428 19.27 7.34 -18.16
C ALA A 428 20.74 7.80 -18.24
N SER A 429 21.01 9.11 -18.06
CA SER A 429 22.37 9.65 -18.04
C SER A 429 23.10 9.43 -16.71
N LEU A 430 22.40 9.00 -15.66
CA LEU A 430 22.99 8.79 -14.34
C LEU A 430 23.82 7.50 -14.29
N PRO A 431 24.99 7.51 -13.62
CA PRO A 431 25.73 6.29 -13.33
C PRO A 431 24.87 5.30 -12.53
N GLU A 432 25.01 3.99 -12.78
CA GLU A 432 24.18 2.97 -12.12
C GLU A 432 24.34 2.94 -10.61
N ALA A 433 25.55 3.20 -10.11
CA ALA A 433 25.83 3.34 -8.69
C ALA A 433 25.08 4.51 -8.04
N SER A 434 24.65 5.49 -8.84
CA SER A 434 23.97 6.72 -8.40
C SER A 434 22.44 6.67 -8.60
N LYS A 435 21.86 5.49 -8.85
CA LYS A 435 20.39 5.33 -8.99
C LYS A 435 19.68 4.95 -7.69
N ASN A 436 20.42 4.85 -6.59
CA ASN A 436 19.89 4.55 -5.25
C ASN A 436 19.54 5.83 -4.49
N LEU A 437 18.25 6.05 -4.24
CA LEU A 437 17.70 7.19 -3.50
C LEU A 437 17.50 6.85 -2.02
N ILE A 438 17.83 7.77 -1.13
CA ILE A 438 17.34 7.78 0.26
C ILE A 438 16.44 9.00 0.43
N THR A 439 15.20 8.79 0.90
CA THR A 439 14.17 9.84 1.01
C THR A 439 13.68 10.01 2.45
N THR A 440 12.95 11.08 2.74
CA THR A 440 12.37 11.30 4.09
C THR A 440 11.27 10.30 4.42
N HIS A 441 10.39 9.99 3.47
CA HIS A 441 9.33 9.00 3.61
C HIS A 441 9.15 8.18 2.33
N ASP A 442 8.34 7.13 2.41
CA ASP A 442 8.05 6.19 1.32
C ASP A 442 7.02 6.76 0.33
N GLY A 443 7.40 7.85 -0.37
CA GLY A 443 6.54 8.54 -1.34
C GLY A 443 6.98 8.39 -2.81
N TYR A 444 8.17 7.85 -3.07
CA TYR A 444 8.81 7.95 -4.40
C TYR A 444 8.86 6.62 -5.16
N ARG A 445 8.09 5.61 -4.74
CA ARG A 445 8.09 4.26 -5.35
C ARG A 445 7.75 4.31 -6.85
N TYR A 446 6.70 5.04 -7.23
CA TYR A 446 6.34 5.22 -8.64
C TYR A 446 7.43 5.93 -9.46
N LEU A 447 8.17 6.88 -8.85
CA LEU A 447 9.32 7.50 -9.51
C LEU A 447 10.38 6.44 -9.83
N ALA A 448 10.69 5.62 -8.82
CA ALA A 448 11.70 4.59 -8.93
C ALA A 448 11.33 3.52 -9.96
N SER A 449 10.14 2.93 -9.88
CA SER A 449 9.71 1.89 -10.81
C SER A 449 9.53 2.41 -12.25
N THR A 450 9.06 3.64 -12.44
CA THR A 450 8.84 4.22 -13.79
C THR A 450 10.15 4.56 -14.51
N TYR A 451 11.15 5.02 -13.78
CA TYR A 451 12.39 5.57 -14.36
C TYR A 451 13.65 4.76 -14.08
N GLY A 452 13.51 3.58 -13.47
CA GLY A 452 14.64 2.69 -13.18
C GLY A 452 15.56 3.21 -12.08
N LEU A 453 15.02 3.94 -11.10
CA LEU A 453 15.73 4.28 -9.87
C LEU A 453 15.40 3.22 -8.81
N SER A 454 16.09 3.24 -7.67
CA SER A 454 15.83 2.37 -6.53
C SER A 454 15.72 3.19 -5.26
N VAL A 455 14.68 2.96 -4.45
CA VAL A 455 14.58 3.59 -3.12
C VAL A 455 15.26 2.65 -2.11
N ALA A 456 16.48 3.02 -1.71
CA ALA A 456 17.32 2.25 -0.82
C ALA A 456 16.87 2.30 0.65
N GLY A 457 16.08 3.31 1.00
CA GLY A 457 15.47 3.44 2.33
C GLY A 457 14.81 4.79 2.52
N PHE A 458 13.97 4.85 3.55
CA PHE A 458 13.33 6.07 4.01
C PHE A 458 13.57 6.25 5.51
N VAL A 459 13.51 7.50 5.96
CA VAL A 459 13.83 7.87 7.34
C VAL A 459 12.64 7.60 8.27
N THR A 460 11.44 7.98 7.83
CA THR A 460 10.19 7.84 8.58
C THR A 460 9.09 7.31 7.67
N PRO A 461 8.24 6.36 8.11
CA PRO A 461 7.14 5.86 7.27
C PRO A 461 6.14 6.96 6.88
N VAL A 462 5.91 7.92 7.79
CA VAL A 462 4.95 9.03 7.59
C VAL A 462 5.69 10.34 7.36
N ALA A 463 5.30 11.05 6.30
CA ALA A 463 5.81 12.38 5.97
C ALA A 463 5.68 13.35 7.17
N GLY A 464 6.76 14.08 7.47
CA GLY A 464 6.74 15.15 8.47
C GLY A 464 6.85 14.74 9.93
N SER A 465 7.02 13.45 10.23
CA SER A 465 7.32 12.96 11.59
C SER A 465 8.82 13.06 11.93
N GLU A 466 9.16 13.27 13.21
CA GLU A 466 10.56 13.29 13.63
C GLU A 466 11.06 11.85 13.91
N PRO A 467 12.22 11.44 13.36
CA PRO A 467 12.72 10.09 13.54
C PRO A 467 13.18 9.81 14.97
N SER A 468 12.84 8.62 15.47
CA SER A 468 13.29 8.10 16.77
C SER A 468 14.81 7.91 16.81
N ILE A 469 15.39 7.80 18.01
CA ILE A 469 16.84 7.54 18.19
C ILE A 469 17.29 6.28 17.43
N GLN A 470 16.47 5.22 17.42
CA GLN A 470 16.76 3.97 16.71
C GLN A 470 16.67 4.14 15.18
N GLN A 471 15.67 4.87 14.67
CA GLN A 471 15.55 5.19 13.25
C GLN A 471 16.76 5.99 12.76
N ARG A 472 17.27 6.91 13.58
CA ARG A 472 18.50 7.65 13.28
C ARG A 472 19.74 6.76 13.23
N GLN A 473 19.89 5.83 14.16
CA GLN A 473 21.00 4.87 14.15
C GLN A 473 20.91 3.89 12.97
N ARG A 474 19.69 3.50 12.55
CA ARG A 474 19.47 2.70 11.34
C ARG A 474 19.87 3.49 10.10
N LEU A 475 19.40 4.74 9.99
CA LEU A 475 19.75 5.64 8.90
C LEU A 475 21.27 5.87 8.81
N GLN A 476 21.95 6.15 9.92
CA GLN A 476 23.42 6.30 9.96
C GLN A 476 24.15 5.05 9.45
N ARG A 477 23.68 3.84 9.81
CA ARG A 477 24.22 2.58 9.29
C ARG A 477 23.96 2.43 7.79
N THR A 478 22.71 2.63 7.34
CA THR A 478 22.33 2.57 5.92
C THR A 478 23.17 3.51 5.07
N ILE A 479 23.38 4.76 5.51
CA ILE A 479 24.20 5.75 4.81
C ILE A 479 25.64 5.25 4.65
N ARG A 480 26.22 4.71 5.72
CA ARG A 480 27.61 4.22 5.73
C ARG A 480 27.78 2.97 4.86
N ASP A 481 26.85 2.02 4.96
CA ASP A 481 26.95 0.72 4.32
C ASP A 481 26.68 0.80 2.81
N LEU A 482 25.71 1.62 2.40
CA LEU A 482 25.34 1.79 0.99
C LEU A 482 26.20 2.80 0.24
N ARG A 483 27.02 3.59 0.96
CA ARG A 483 27.85 4.68 0.40
C ARG A 483 27.05 5.59 -0.54
N VAL A 484 25.84 5.95 -0.13
CA VAL A 484 24.96 6.77 -0.97
C VAL A 484 25.56 8.17 -1.19
N PRO A 485 25.53 8.69 -2.43
CA PRO A 485 26.10 10.00 -2.72
C PRO A 485 25.21 11.16 -2.23
N ALA A 486 23.89 10.94 -2.10
CA ALA A 486 22.96 11.94 -1.60
C ALA A 486 21.74 11.37 -0.86
N ILE A 487 21.15 12.22 0.00
CA ILE A 487 19.85 12.02 0.67
C ILE A 487 18.92 13.14 0.22
N PHE A 488 17.66 12.81 0.00
CA PHE A 488 16.66 13.76 -0.47
C PHE A 488 15.61 14.04 0.59
N LEU A 489 15.45 15.32 0.92
CA LEU A 489 14.43 15.77 1.86
C LEU A 489 13.22 16.29 1.09
N ASP A 490 12.02 15.94 1.54
CA ASP A 490 10.80 16.55 1.03
C ASP A 490 10.78 18.05 1.36
N LYS A 491 10.55 18.89 0.33
CA LYS A 491 10.52 20.34 0.40
C LYS A 491 9.56 20.87 1.47
N ASN A 492 8.40 20.26 1.63
CA ASN A 492 7.35 20.69 2.58
C ASN A 492 7.74 20.39 4.02
N THR A 493 8.57 19.36 4.23
CA THR A 493 8.98 18.90 5.58
C THR A 493 10.42 19.27 5.92
N ARG A 494 11.22 19.74 4.96
CA ARG A 494 12.65 20.06 5.11
C ARG A 494 12.95 20.97 6.30
N ALA A 495 12.12 21.98 6.54
CA ALA A 495 12.28 22.91 7.65
C ALA A 495 12.09 22.25 9.03
N ARG A 496 11.39 21.12 9.09
CA ARG A 496 11.05 20.36 10.30
C ARG A 496 12.00 19.18 10.55
N SER A 497 13.01 18.96 9.71
CA SER A 497 13.94 17.83 9.83
C SER A 497 15.41 18.25 10.03
N PRO A 498 15.73 19.04 11.09
CA PRO A 498 17.11 19.48 11.33
C PRO A 498 18.06 18.30 11.57
N VAL A 499 17.56 17.25 12.22
CA VAL A 499 18.35 16.07 12.60
C VAL A 499 18.85 15.27 11.39
N LEU A 500 18.10 15.25 10.29
CA LEU A 500 18.53 14.54 9.07
C LEU A 500 19.63 15.27 8.31
N ARG A 501 19.58 16.60 8.35
CA ARG A 501 20.66 17.42 7.79
C ARG A 501 21.94 17.24 8.59
N GLU A 502 21.84 17.15 9.91
CA GLU A 502 22.97 16.89 10.80
C GLU A 502 23.57 15.51 10.54
N VAL A 503 22.75 14.45 10.50
CA VAL A 503 23.21 13.08 10.18
C VAL A 503 23.87 13.01 8.80
N ALA A 504 23.32 13.66 7.77
CA ALA A 504 23.92 13.70 6.44
C ALA A 504 25.27 14.44 6.44
N HIS A 505 25.34 15.59 7.12
CA HIS A 505 26.56 16.39 7.25
C HIS A 505 27.67 15.63 7.98
N GLU A 506 27.36 14.95 9.09
CA GLU A 506 28.32 14.12 9.85
C GLU A 506 28.91 12.98 9.01
N ASN A 507 28.18 12.49 8.00
CA ASN A 507 28.61 11.40 7.14
C ASN A 507 29.11 11.89 5.75
N GLY A 508 29.21 13.20 5.54
CA GLY A 508 29.72 13.78 4.28
C GLY A 508 28.82 13.54 3.07
N VAL A 509 27.51 13.33 3.28
CA VAL A 509 26.53 13.03 2.21
C VAL A 509 25.83 14.30 1.75
N GLN A 510 25.63 14.47 0.44
CA GLN A 510 24.90 15.61 -0.10
C GLN A 510 23.42 15.56 0.27
N VAL A 511 22.81 16.72 0.51
CA VAL A 511 21.37 16.82 0.80
C VAL A 511 20.66 17.54 -0.33
N GLY A 512 19.88 16.79 -1.10
CA GLY A 512 18.96 17.30 -2.11
C GLY A 512 17.58 17.63 -1.52
N THR A 513 16.75 18.32 -2.30
CA THR A 513 15.35 18.58 -1.94
C THR A 513 14.45 18.12 -3.08
N LEU A 514 13.40 17.38 -2.75
CA LEU A 514 12.40 16.89 -3.70
C LEU A 514 11.01 17.38 -3.28
N TYR A 515 10.15 17.59 -4.25
CA TYR A 515 8.72 17.70 -4.04
C TYR A 515 8.11 16.31 -3.93
N SER A 516 7.26 16.12 -2.91
CA SER A 516 6.45 14.91 -2.76
C SER A 516 5.02 15.18 -3.19
N ASP A 517 4.23 15.82 -2.31
CA ASP A 517 2.76 15.72 -2.38
C ASP A 517 2.05 17.07 -2.59
N SER A 518 2.82 18.13 -2.85
CA SER A 518 2.29 19.48 -2.98
C SER A 518 3.08 20.31 -4.00
N LEU A 519 2.43 21.35 -4.50
CA LEU A 519 2.99 22.36 -5.40
C LEU A 519 3.28 23.65 -4.61
N ASP A 520 4.10 24.55 -5.16
CA ASP A 520 4.38 25.86 -4.56
C ASP A 520 4.62 26.92 -5.64
N ASP A 521 5.02 28.13 -5.24
CA ASP A 521 5.26 29.22 -6.19
C ASP A 521 6.49 28.98 -7.10
N GLU A 522 7.42 28.10 -6.71
CA GLU A 522 8.60 27.74 -7.52
C GLU A 522 8.30 26.60 -8.50
N ALA A 523 7.34 25.73 -8.18
CA ALA A 523 6.81 24.70 -9.07
C ALA A 523 5.27 24.74 -9.05
N PRO A 524 4.65 25.72 -9.74
CA PRO A 524 3.21 25.95 -9.69
C PRO A 524 2.40 24.89 -10.43
N HIS A 525 3.04 24.13 -11.32
CA HIS A 525 2.42 23.06 -12.11
C HIS A 525 3.09 21.70 -11.86
N TYR A 526 2.33 20.63 -12.10
CA TYR A 526 2.82 19.25 -11.96
C TYR A 526 4.10 18.99 -12.78
N ALA A 527 4.17 19.53 -14.00
CA ALA A 527 5.35 19.37 -14.86
C ALA A 527 6.60 20.04 -14.26
N ASP A 528 6.43 21.20 -13.61
CA ASP A 528 7.53 21.91 -12.97
C ASP A 528 8.04 21.12 -11.76
N MET A 529 7.13 20.53 -10.98
CA MET A 529 7.44 19.66 -9.85
C MET A 529 8.32 18.48 -10.29
N MET A 530 7.91 17.79 -11.36
CA MET A 530 8.64 16.63 -11.88
C MET A 530 10.01 17.02 -12.47
N ARG A 531 10.10 18.14 -13.19
CA ARG A 531 11.40 18.66 -13.68
C ARG A 531 12.32 19.07 -12.55
N ALA A 532 11.80 19.73 -11.52
CA ALA A 532 12.57 20.12 -10.35
C ALA A 532 13.15 18.89 -9.64
N ASN A 533 12.35 17.84 -9.46
CA ASN A 533 12.82 16.57 -8.89
C ASN A 533 13.91 15.92 -9.74
N ALA A 534 13.71 15.83 -11.06
CA ALA A 534 14.70 15.23 -11.96
C ALA A 534 16.04 15.98 -11.93
N ARG A 535 15.99 17.32 -11.93
CA ARG A 535 17.20 18.16 -11.84
C ARG A 535 17.88 18.06 -10.48
N ALA A 536 17.12 18.03 -9.39
CA ALA A 536 17.67 17.88 -8.05
C ALA A 536 18.40 16.54 -7.89
N ILE A 537 17.81 15.44 -8.39
CA ILE A 537 18.45 14.13 -8.41
C ILE A 537 19.70 14.17 -9.30
N GLN A 538 19.60 14.73 -10.51
CA GLN A 538 20.75 14.82 -11.41
C GLN A 538 21.93 15.59 -10.80
N GLN A 539 21.67 16.73 -10.16
CA GLN A 539 22.72 17.54 -9.52
C GLN A 539 23.39 16.81 -8.35
N ALA A 540 22.62 16.09 -7.55
CA ALA A 540 23.13 15.40 -6.37
C ALA A 540 23.80 14.05 -6.69
N MET A 541 23.37 13.39 -7.78
CA MET A 541 23.77 12.03 -8.14
C MET A 541 24.73 11.96 -9.34
N GLY A 542 24.81 13.03 -10.15
CA GLY A 542 25.54 13.06 -11.42
C GLY A 542 27.07 13.15 -11.30
N GLY A 543 27.60 13.60 -10.15
CA GLY A 543 29.03 13.88 -10.00
C GLY A 543 29.50 15.07 -10.86
N LEU A 544 30.59 15.73 -10.45
CA LEU A 544 31.36 16.63 -11.32
C LEU A 544 32.25 15.84 -12.26
#